data_AF-A0A7G5MVT1-F1
#
_entry.id   AF-A0A7G5MVT1-F1
#
_cell.length_a   1.000
_cell.length_b   1.000
_cell.length_c   1.000
_cell.angle_alpha   90.00
_cell.angle_beta   90.00
_cell.angle_gamma   90.00
#
_symmetry.space_group_name_H-M   'P 1'
#
loop_
_entity.id
_entity.type
_entity.pdbx_description
1 polymer ?
#
loop_
_entity_poly.entity_id
_entity_poly.type
_entity_poly.pdbx_seq_one_letter_code
_entity_poly.pdbx_strand_id
1 'polypeptide(L)'
;MLKLFFGNSSAIISTFLLIVNLGYMLWGYMKQNNIQKWGWIILALIVLNGVFWYFANVRDEYSNSIVYAVDKSVEGGLFSVSSIQSIIYWIGSITIWISGIVAIFKPQLRHNIFSIMVTVALIQIIFIEGSRVWLYCTNPTRFNYM
;
A
#
# COMPACT_ATOMS: atom_id res chain seq x y z
N MET A 1 15.01 -9.20 -11.09
CA MET A 1 14.08 -8.05 -11.22
C MET A 1 12.75 -8.45 -11.85
N LEU A 2 12.72 -9.04 -13.05
CA LEU A 2 11.46 -9.53 -13.65
C LEU A 2 10.67 -10.45 -12.71
N LYS A 3 11.34 -11.39 -12.03
CA LYS A 3 10.71 -12.27 -11.03
C LYS A 3 10.02 -11.53 -9.87
N LEU A 4 10.58 -10.41 -9.41
CA LEU A 4 10.05 -9.65 -8.25
C LEU A 4 8.69 -9.00 -8.53
N PHE A 5 8.44 -8.64 -9.80
CA PHE A 5 7.24 -7.93 -10.24
C PHE A 5 6.30 -8.80 -11.08
N PHE A 6 6.82 -9.84 -11.72
CA PHE A 6 6.11 -10.67 -12.69
C PHE A 6 6.32 -12.17 -12.47
N GLY A 7 6.81 -12.60 -11.29
CA GLY A 7 7.09 -14.02 -10.99
C GLY A 7 5.83 -14.89 -11.00
N ASN A 8 4.74 -14.38 -10.43
CA ASN A 8 3.45 -15.07 -10.35
C ASN A 8 2.28 -14.10 -10.54
N SER A 9 1.06 -14.64 -10.57
CA SER A 9 -0.18 -13.87 -10.78
C SER A 9 -0.38 -12.76 -9.74
N SER A 10 -0.07 -13.00 -8.46
CA SER A 10 -0.22 -11.99 -7.40
C SER A 10 0.79 -10.84 -7.53
N ALA A 11 2.04 -11.13 -7.92
CA ALA A 11 3.05 -10.12 -8.25
C ALA A 11 2.62 -9.27 -9.44
N ILE A 12 2.09 -9.89 -10.51
CA ILE A 12 1.59 -9.17 -11.68
C ILE A 12 0.44 -8.23 -11.30
N ILE A 13 -0.57 -8.74 -10.59
CA ILE A 13 -1.74 -7.96 -10.16
C ILE A 13 -1.32 -6.78 -9.29
N SER A 14 -0.50 -7.02 -8.26
CA SER A 14 -0.03 -5.95 -7.36
C SER A 14 0.83 -4.91 -8.07
N THR A 15 1.62 -5.30 -9.08
CA THR A 15 2.42 -4.37 -9.89
C THR A 15 1.54 -3.47 -10.74
N PHE A 16 0.52 -4.00 -11.40
CA PHE A 16 -0.45 -3.17 -12.12
C PHE A 16 -1.19 -2.22 -11.18
N LEU A 17 -1.64 -2.72 -10.03
CA LEU A 17 -2.31 -1.89 -9.02
C LEU A 17 -1.39 -0.79 -8.49
N LEU A 18 -0.10 -1.06 -8.28
CA LEU A 18 0.88 -0.06 -7.89
C LEU A 18 0.96 1.08 -8.92
N ILE A 19 1.09 0.74 -10.21
CA ILE A 19 1.16 1.72 -11.30
C ILE A 19 -0.12 2.56 -11.36
N VAL A 20 -1.30 1.92 -11.29
CA VAL A 20 -2.59 2.61 -11.31
C VAL A 20 -2.73 3.52 -10.08
N ASN A 21 -2.28 3.07 -8.90
CA ASN A 21 -2.33 3.86 -7.67
C ASN A 21 -1.46 5.12 -7.76
N LEU A 22 -0.20 4.96 -8.17
CA LEU A 22 0.72 6.08 -8.39
C LEU A 22 0.20 7.04 -9.46
N GLY A 23 -0.34 6.52 -10.57
CA GLY A 23 -0.94 7.32 -11.63
C GLY A 23 -2.14 8.13 -11.14
N TYR A 24 -3.00 7.54 -10.32
CA TYR A 24 -4.15 8.23 -9.73
C TYR A 24 -3.74 9.35 -8.78
N MET A 25 -2.74 9.10 -7.92
CA MET A 25 -2.20 10.12 -7.00
C MET A 25 -1.56 11.28 -7.78
N LEU A 26 -0.75 10.97 -8.80
CA LEU A 26 -0.10 11.98 -9.64
C LEU A 26 -1.14 12.82 -10.40
N TRP A 27 -2.15 12.18 -10.99
CA TRP A 27 -3.25 12.87 -11.67
C TRP A 27 -4.02 13.79 -10.71
N GLY A 28 -4.34 13.31 -9.51
CA GLY A 28 -5.04 14.08 -8.48
C GLY A 28 -4.26 15.33 -8.08
N TYR A 29 -2.94 15.22 -7.95
CA TYR A 29 -2.05 16.34 -7.66
C TYR A 29 -1.98 17.35 -8.83
N MET A 30 -1.80 16.88 -10.06
CA MET A 30 -1.71 17.75 -11.24
C MET A 30 -3.01 18.49 -11.55
N LYS A 31 -4.16 17.90 -11.23
CA LYS A 31 -5.49 18.47 -11.53
C LYS A 31 -6.18 19.07 -10.30
N GLN A 32 -5.48 19.28 -9.19
CA GLN A 32 -6.06 19.75 -7.92
C GLN A 32 -6.96 21.00 -8.07
N ASN A 33 -6.58 21.96 -8.92
CA ASN A 33 -7.37 23.19 -9.12
C ASN A 33 -8.68 22.99 -9.92
N ASN A 34 -8.82 21.87 -10.62
CA ASN A 34 -9.98 21.58 -11.49
C ASN A 34 -10.93 20.54 -10.88
N ILE A 35 -10.61 20.00 -9.69
CA ILE A 35 -11.43 18.98 -9.03
C ILE A 35 -12.60 19.65 -8.30
N GLN A 36 -13.81 19.40 -8.78
CA GLN A 36 -15.04 19.88 -8.14
C GLN A 36 -15.61 18.87 -7.12
N LYS A 37 -15.44 17.56 -7.37
CA LYS A 37 -16.06 16.48 -6.59
C LYS A 37 -15.05 15.76 -5.68
N TRP A 38 -14.44 16.50 -4.76
CA TRP A 38 -13.40 15.96 -3.85
C TRP A 38 -13.79 14.72 -3.06
N GLY A 39 -15.06 14.59 -2.64
CA GLY A 39 -15.52 13.42 -1.88
C GLY A 39 -15.36 12.12 -2.66
N TRP A 40 -15.70 12.12 -3.96
CA TRP A 40 -15.53 10.95 -4.83
C TRP A 40 -14.06 10.64 -5.09
N ILE A 41 -13.23 11.67 -5.24
CA ILE A 41 -11.79 11.51 -5.46
C ILE A 41 -11.11 10.85 -4.25
N ILE A 42 -11.49 11.27 -3.03
CA ILE A 42 -10.99 10.68 -1.78
C ILE A 42 -11.49 9.24 -1.64
N LEU A 43 -12.77 8.98 -1.92
CA LEU A 43 -13.32 7.62 -1.85
C LEU A 43 -12.59 6.68 -2.81
N ALA A 44 -12.38 7.11 -4.06
CA ALA A 44 -11.63 6.34 -5.04
C ALA A 44 -10.17 6.11 -4.60
N LEU A 45 -9.51 7.09 -3.96
CA LEU A 45 -8.17 6.89 -3.39
C LEU A 45 -8.17 5.78 -2.34
N ILE A 46 -9.11 5.80 -1.40
CA ILE A 46 -9.21 4.80 -0.31
C ILE A 46 -9.41 3.40 -0.90
N VAL A 47 -10.35 3.25 -1.84
CA VAL A 47 -10.62 1.96 -2.47
C VAL A 47 -9.41 1.47 -3.25
N LEU A 48 -8.83 2.32 -4.11
CA LEU A 48 -7.70 1.94 -4.95
C LEU A 48 -6.47 1.58 -4.11
N ASN A 49 -6.18 2.34 -3.06
CA ASN A 49 -5.08 2.07 -2.13
C ASN A 49 -5.34 0.82 -1.29
N GLY A 50 -6.57 0.61 -0.82
CA GLY A 50 -6.96 -0.61 -0.10
C GLY A 50 -6.82 -1.86 -0.96
N VAL A 51 -7.29 -1.82 -2.21
CA VAL A 51 -7.16 -2.93 -3.16
C VAL A 51 -5.70 -3.23 -3.46
N PHE A 52 -4.87 -2.20 -3.70
CA PHE A 52 -3.43 -2.37 -3.87
C PHE A 52 -2.80 -3.08 -2.67
N TRP A 53 -3.04 -2.59 -1.46
CA TRP A 53 -2.46 -3.18 -0.25
C TRP A 53 -2.99 -4.59 0.05
N TYR A 54 -4.23 -4.89 -0.27
CA TYR A 54 -4.76 -6.25 -0.15
C TYR A 54 -3.94 -7.23 -1.00
N PHE A 55 -3.76 -6.93 -2.29
CA PHE A 55 -2.97 -7.80 -3.18
C PHE A 55 -1.48 -7.79 -2.83
N ALA A 56 -0.93 -6.70 -2.30
CA ALA A 56 0.43 -6.67 -1.78
C ALA A 56 0.59 -7.62 -0.58
N ASN A 57 -0.38 -7.66 0.34
CA ASN A 57 -0.37 -8.61 1.48
C ASN A 57 -0.49 -10.07 1.02
N VAL A 58 -1.29 -10.34 0.00
CA VAL A 58 -1.38 -11.69 -0.61
C VAL A 58 -0.06 -12.07 -1.27
N ARG A 59 0.55 -11.16 -2.03
CA ARG A 59 1.84 -11.39 -2.68
C ARG A 59 2.96 -11.66 -1.67
N ASP A 60 2.98 -10.91 -0.57
CA ASP A 60 4.06 -10.97 0.42
C ASP A 60 3.76 -11.98 1.56
N GLU A 61 2.69 -12.77 1.40
CA GLU A 61 2.22 -13.79 2.36
C GLU A 61 2.06 -13.25 3.79
N TYR A 62 1.63 -11.99 3.93
CA TYR A 62 1.58 -11.32 5.23
C TYR A 62 0.64 -12.01 6.24
N SER A 63 -0.43 -12.65 5.76
CA SER A 63 -1.30 -13.48 6.61
C SER A 63 -0.54 -14.61 7.30
N ASN A 64 0.46 -15.22 6.64
CA ASN A 64 1.29 -16.26 7.25
C ASN A 64 2.14 -15.68 8.38
N SER A 65 2.63 -14.44 8.24
CA SER A 65 3.32 -13.74 9.34
C SER A 65 2.44 -13.53 10.57
N ILE A 66 1.14 -13.28 10.38
CA ILE A 66 0.18 -13.13 11.48
C ILE A 66 -0.02 -14.47 12.18
N VAL A 67 -0.28 -15.54 11.43
CA VAL A 67 -0.47 -16.89 12.01
C VAL A 67 0.80 -17.33 12.73
N TYR A 68 1.97 -17.15 12.10
CA TYR A 68 3.27 -17.47 12.71
C TYR A 68 3.50 -16.72 14.03
N ALA A 69 3.08 -15.46 14.14
CA ALA A 69 3.19 -14.68 15.37
C ALA A 69 2.26 -15.17 16.50
N VAL A 70 1.15 -15.84 16.16
CA VAL A 70 0.14 -16.32 17.11
C VAL A 70 0.50 -17.71 17.63
N ASP A 71 0.74 -18.68 16.73
CA ASP A 71 0.90 -20.10 17.11
C ASP A 71 2.10 -20.81 16.49
N LYS A 72 2.83 -20.16 15.57
CA LYS A 72 4.00 -20.72 14.85
C LYS A 72 3.70 -21.97 14.01
N SER A 73 2.45 -22.17 13.60
CA SER A 73 2.02 -23.34 12.81
C SER A 73 2.46 -23.32 11.34
N VAL A 74 2.74 -22.13 10.79
CA VAL A 74 3.17 -21.92 9.39
C VAL A 74 4.44 -21.09 9.34
N GLU A 75 5.24 -21.17 8.28
CA GLU A 75 6.37 -20.25 8.09
C GLU A 75 5.90 -18.80 7.95
N GLY A 76 6.66 -17.84 8.47
CA GLY A 76 6.33 -16.42 8.34
C GLY A 76 6.44 -15.94 6.89
N GLY A 77 5.59 -14.98 6.51
CA GLY A 77 5.68 -14.29 5.22
C GLY A 77 6.90 -13.37 5.13
N LEU A 78 6.92 -12.55 4.08
CA LEU A 78 8.11 -11.76 3.73
C LEU A 78 8.55 -10.78 4.82
N PHE A 79 7.57 -10.14 5.47
CA PHE A 79 7.75 -9.22 6.59
C PHE A 79 7.02 -9.74 7.82
N SER A 80 7.69 -9.78 8.97
CA SER A 80 7.06 -10.19 10.24
C SER A 80 6.10 -9.12 10.76
N VAL A 81 5.14 -9.50 11.61
CA VAL A 81 4.18 -8.56 12.22
C VAL A 81 4.88 -7.47 13.05
N SER A 82 5.98 -7.82 13.71
CA SER A 82 6.78 -6.89 14.53
C SER A 82 7.83 -6.10 13.73
N SER A 83 7.89 -6.27 12.41
CA SER A 83 8.85 -5.56 11.57
C SER A 83 8.54 -4.07 11.44
N ILE A 84 9.57 -3.27 11.18
CA ILE A 84 9.43 -1.82 10.94
C ILE A 84 8.49 -1.56 9.76
N GLN A 85 8.52 -2.42 8.74
CA GLN A 85 7.65 -2.36 7.56
C GLN A 85 6.17 -2.48 7.97
N SER A 86 5.84 -3.47 8.79
CA SER A 86 4.48 -3.68 9.28
C SER A 86 3.99 -2.52 10.15
N ILE A 87 4.84 -1.98 11.02
CA ILE A 87 4.50 -0.84 11.87
C ILE A 87 4.17 0.39 11.03
N ILE A 88 5.03 0.72 10.05
CA ILE A 88 4.82 1.86 9.14
C ILE A 88 3.55 1.65 8.30
N TYR A 89 3.31 0.42 7.83
CA TYR A 89 2.09 0.08 7.11
C TYR A 89 0.84 0.35 7.96
N TRP A 90 0.79 -0.10 9.21
CA TRP A 90 -0.39 0.09 10.06
C TRP A 90 -0.62 1.55 10.44
N ILE A 91 0.43 2.28 10.82
CA ILE A 91 0.32 3.72 11.16
C ILE A 91 -0.21 4.51 9.97
N GLY A 92 0.35 4.30 8.78
CA GLY A 92 -0.11 4.99 7.57
C GLY A 92 -1.53 4.61 7.18
N SER A 93 -1.89 3.33 7.28
CA SER A 93 -3.24 2.85 6.98
C SER A 93 -4.29 3.48 7.90
N ILE A 94 -4.05 3.49 9.22
CA ILE A 94 -4.92 4.15 10.20
C ILE A 94 -5.06 5.64 9.89
N THR A 95 -3.96 6.31 9.54
CA THR A 95 -3.96 7.74 9.18
C THR A 95 -4.85 8.01 7.97
N ILE A 96 -4.78 7.17 6.92
CA ILE A 96 -5.60 7.29 5.71
C ILE A 96 -7.08 7.06 6.03
N TRP A 97 -7.41 6.04 6.83
CA TRP A 97 -8.79 5.75 7.24
C TRP A 97 -9.41 6.89 8.06
N ILE A 98 -8.70 7.40 9.08
CA ILE A 98 -9.16 8.54 9.89
C ILE A 98 -9.35 9.78 9.01
N SER A 99 -8.39 10.05 8.12
CA SER A 99 -8.47 11.16 7.15
C SER A 99 -9.72 11.06 6.27
N GLY A 100 -10.02 9.86 5.77
CA GLY A 100 -11.24 9.57 5.01
C GLY A 100 -12.52 9.86 5.78
N ILE A 101 -12.58 9.46 7.06
CA ILE A 101 -13.73 9.75 7.93
C ILE A 101 -13.89 11.26 8.13
N VAL A 102 -12.80 11.98 8.41
CA VAL A 102 -12.83 13.44 8.58
C VAL A 102 -13.32 14.14 7.31
N ALA A 103 -12.97 13.65 6.11
CA ALA A 103 -13.41 14.22 4.84
C ALA A 103 -14.93 14.15 4.61
N ILE A 104 -15.63 13.23 5.28
CA ILE A 104 -17.10 13.16 5.25
C ILE A 104 -17.68 14.38 5.96
N PHE A 105 -17.18 14.68 7.17
CA PHE A 105 -17.71 15.74 8.04
C PHE A 105 -17.16 17.14 7.76
N LYS A 106 -16.00 17.25 7.08
CA LYS A 106 -15.32 18.51 6.80
C LYS A 106 -15.07 18.72 5.30
N PRO A 107 -16.10 19.06 4.50
CA PRO A 107 -15.96 19.27 3.05
C PRO A 107 -14.91 20.33 2.67
N GLN A 108 -14.80 21.40 3.47
CA GLN A 108 -13.85 22.49 3.25
C GLN A 108 -12.38 22.08 3.38
N LEU A 109 -12.09 20.96 4.06
CA LEU A 109 -10.73 20.44 4.25
C LEU A 109 -10.35 19.34 3.26
N ARG A 110 -11.26 18.93 2.36
CA ARG A 110 -11.05 17.74 1.52
C ARG A 110 -9.81 17.81 0.64
N HIS A 111 -9.48 18.98 0.09
CA HIS A 111 -8.23 19.17 -0.65
C HIS A 111 -7.01 18.86 0.21
N ASN A 112 -6.93 19.45 1.41
CA ASN A 112 -5.80 19.26 2.31
C ASN A 112 -5.73 17.81 2.82
N ILE A 113 -6.88 17.21 3.12
CA ILE A 113 -7.00 15.82 3.51
C ILE A 113 -6.48 14.89 2.40
N PHE A 114 -6.87 15.15 1.14
CA PHE A 114 -6.36 14.39 0.01
C PHE A 114 -4.83 14.48 -0.10
N SER A 115 -4.26 15.68 0.02
CA SER A 115 -2.80 15.86 0.00
C SER A 115 -2.08 15.12 1.14
N ILE A 116 -2.66 15.10 2.35
CA ILE A 116 -2.13 14.32 3.48
C ILE A 116 -2.18 12.82 3.15
N MET A 117 -3.31 12.32 2.65
CA MET A 117 -3.48 10.91 2.30
C MET A 117 -2.51 10.46 1.22
N VAL A 118 -2.31 11.27 0.17
CA VAL A 118 -1.33 11.00 -0.90
C VAL A 118 0.08 10.96 -0.34
N THR A 119 0.46 11.92 0.51
CA THR A 119 1.79 11.96 1.12
C THR A 119 2.05 10.72 1.97
N VAL A 120 1.09 10.32 2.81
CA VAL A 120 1.21 9.12 3.64
C VAL A 120 1.28 7.86 2.77
N ALA A 121 0.42 7.74 1.77
CA ALA A 121 0.41 6.58 0.86
C ALA A 121 1.74 6.44 0.09
N LEU A 122 2.30 7.55 -0.41
CA LEU A 122 3.60 7.55 -1.09
C LEU A 122 4.72 7.09 -0.15
N ILE A 123 4.76 7.59 1.09
CA ILE A 123 5.75 7.17 2.08
C ILE A 123 5.66 5.66 2.33
N GLN A 124 4.44 5.12 2.53
CA GLN A 124 4.25 3.69 2.73
C GLN A 124 4.72 2.86 1.53
N ILE A 125 4.29 3.25 0.33
CA ILE A 125 4.65 2.57 -0.92
C ILE A 125 6.17 2.55 -1.10
N ILE A 126 6.81 3.72 -1.05
CA ILE A 126 8.27 3.84 -1.23
C ILE A 126 9.02 3.01 -0.20
N PHE A 127 8.60 3.07 1.06
CA PHE A 127 9.29 2.36 2.14
C PHE A 127 9.17 0.83 2.01
N ILE A 128 7.97 0.32 1.74
CA ILE A 128 7.70 -1.12 1.74
C ILE A 128 8.15 -1.76 0.43
N GLU A 129 7.79 -1.17 -0.72
CA GLU A 129 8.24 -1.67 -2.03
C GLU A 129 9.76 -1.50 -2.16
N GLY A 130 10.34 -0.41 -1.64
CA GLY A 130 11.78 -0.21 -1.55
C GLY A 130 12.47 -1.25 -0.67
N SER A 131 11.89 -1.56 0.50
CA SER A 131 12.36 -2.67 1.35
C SER A 131 12.31 -4.01 0.60
N ARG A 132 11.27 -4.23 -0.23
CA ARG A 132 11.13 -5.46 -1.02
C ARG A 132 12.22 -5.58 -2.08
N VAL A 133 12.50 -4.50 -2.80
CA VAL A 133 13.59 -4.43 -3.79
C VAL A 133 14.94 -4.65 -3.12
N TRP A 134 15.19 -3.98 -1.99
CA TRP A 134 16.42 -4.16 -1.22
C TRP A 134 16.61 -5.61 -0.75
N LEU A 135 15.55 -6.23 -0.22
CA LEU A 135 15.58 -7.62 0.22
C LEU A 135 15.83 -8.58 -0.96
N TYR A 136 15.25 -8.32 -2.13
CA TYR A 136 15.50 -9.12 -3.33
C TYR A 136 16.97 -9.05 -3.78
N CYS A 137 17.59 -7.87 -3.73
CA CYS A 137 19.00 -7.69 -4.08
C CYS A 137 19.95 -8.37 -3.07
N THR A 138 19.57 -8.40 -1.79
CA THR A 138 20.43 -8.95 -0.73
C THR A 138 20.23 -10.44 -0.51
N ASN A 139 18.99 -10.95 -0.64
CA ASN A 139 18.68 -12.36 -0.41
C ASN A 139 17.55 -12.85 -1.35
N PRO A 140 17.85 -13.15 -2.62
CA PRO A 140 16.84 -13.50 -3.63
C PRO A 140 16.12 -14.82 -3.36
N THR A 141 16.70 -15.72 -2.55
CA THR A 141 16.08 -17.04 -2.25
C THR A 141 14.79 -16.90 -1.45
N ARG A 142 14.61 -15.80 -0.72
CA ARG A 142 13.34 -15.46 -0.06
C ARG A 142 12.18 -15.24 -1.02
N PHE A 143 12.44 -15.14 -2.33
CA PHE A 143 11.42 -14.96 -3.36
C PHE A 143 11.22 -16.23 -4.20
N ASN A 144 11.62 -17.40 -3.69
CA ASN A 144 11.47 -18.66 -4.41
C ASN A 144 10.02 -19.14 -4.53
N TYR A 145 9.13 -18.71 -3.64
CA TYR A 145 7.69 -18.95 -3.71
C TYR A 145 6.97 -18.12 -4.79
N MET A 146 7.66 -17.11 -5.35
CA MET A 146 7.17 -16.29 -6.47
C MET A 146 7.42 -16.94 -7.82
#